data_AF-A0A939AR54-F1
#
_entry.id   AF-A0A939AR54-F1
#
_cell.length_a   1.000
_cell.length_b   1.000
_cell.length_c   1.000
_cell.angle_alpha   90.00
_cell.angle_beta   90.00
_cell.angle_gamma   90.00
#
_symmetry.space_group_name_H-M   'P 1'
#
loop_
_entity.id
_entity.type
_entity.pdbx_description
1 polymer ?
#
loop_
_entity_poly.entity_id
_entity_poly.type
_entity_poly.pdbx_seq_one_letter_code
_entity_poly.pdbx_strand_id
1 'polypeptide(L)'
;MLPARPIADTLLATQGWRKKSSPAQKNERKKYSQARRRHARAIANQKDNGSFATQASREAYMATFARRYAPACIVALLLWIGVGSTVWAAPVIPTWRERLWCDAAAQKHRGLEYCTAAAGQVHVVVVDLQSPGIGLEYVIAEGLNKTGQFGECQDVNVPAYGPVRGGCADKTNPAYYPVMPLDRAVEIGKSRTTNLAVVINSDYGAGDQGKPGEFRGHGPEGLTVVRGTRLDGPTNGDKDINAINRPWLAVSRDAPLRAELSQLAQDDGGKAAWVYTGVGGGPWLIRSGVIQTEDIQTCRNCPGSCYEGAVQTAVGLSQDHRWLFLVIDSRKGKLMDTAQFMREQLAAWDAIKFDGGGSSQLWYSGQFIARGDGRQLSQYLAVIAPPGSGIQDTVPSPSLTDQLKALIERLRQTAERQLDKWRQQAEEAVRRWVAELERQASEWLQRELERQVQSLVEQVCGSALAPMALVVWLTTRRRRR
;
A
#
# COMPACT_ATOMS: atom_id res chain seq x y z
N MET A 1 -11.77 52.34 -7.24
CA MET A 1 -11.95 52.50 -8.70
C MET A 1 -10.58 52.75 -9.32
N LEU A 2 -10.01 51.75 -9.97
CA LEU A 2 -8.75 51.80 -10.72
C LEU A 2 -9.02 51.21 -12.11
N PRO A 3 -8.48 51.77 -13.20
CA PRO A 3 -8.92 51.41 -14.54
C PRO A 3 -8.29 50.10 -15.02
N ALA A 4 -9.14 49.26 -15.62
CA ALA A 4 -8.77 48.06 -16.34
C ALA A 4 -8.01 48.42 -17.63
N ARG A 5 -6.93 47.67 -17.93
CA ARG A 5 -6.31 47.63 -19.26
C ARG A 5 -6.70 46.32 -19.95
N PRO A 6 -7.05 46.33 -21.26
CA PRO A 6 -7.39 45.13 -22.00
C PRO A 6 -6.12 44.46 -22.54
N ILE A 7 -6.04 43.14 -22.41
CA ILE A 7 -5.07 42.32 -23.14
C ILE A 7 -5.81 41.74 -24.34
N ALA A 8 -5.45 42.22 -25.53
CA ALA A 8 -5.84 41.66 -26.80
C ALA A 8 -4.66 40.91 -27.43
N ASP A 9 -4.96 39.71 -27.91
CA ASP A 9 -4.43 39.03 -29.10
C ASP A 9 -2.92 38.98 -29.34
N THR A 10 -2.35 37.80 -29.12
CA THR A 10 -1.23 37.30 -29.93
C THR A 10 -1.34 35.79 -30.10
N LEU A 11 -2.18 35.36 -31.05
CA LEU A 11 -2.18 34.01 -31.63
C LEU A 11 -1.35 34.04 -32.91
N LEU A 12 -0.11 33.54 -32.85
CA LEU A 12 0.73 33.31 -34.03
C LEU A 12 1.33 31.89 -34.01
N ALA A 13 0.77 31.06 -34.89
CA ALA A 13 1.43 30.11 -35.77
C ALA A 13 2.61 29.26 -35.23
N THR A 14 2.31 28.04 -34.76
CA THR A 14 3.28 26.94 -34.73
C THR A 14 3.25 26.18 -36.06
N GLN A 15 4.04 26.63 -37.04
CA GLN A 15 4.40 25.84 -38.22
C GLN A 15 5.73 25.11 -38.00
N GLY A 16 5.70 23.77 -38.11
CA GLY A 16 6.67 23.01 -38.90
C GLY A 16 8.13 22.94 -38.45
N TRP A 17 8.45 22.40 -37.26
CA TRP A 17 9.81 21.91 -36.95
C TRP A 17 9.95 20.41 -37.23
N ARG A 18 10.10 20.02 -38.51
CA ARG A 18 10.65 18.70 -38.86
C ARG A 18 12.17 18.72 -38.59
N LYS A 19 12.59 18.21 -37.43
CA LYS A 19 14.01 17.94 -37.14
C LYS A 19 14.58 17.01 -38.22
N LYS A 20 15.40 17.56 -39.12
CA LYS A 20 16.25 16.76 -40.02
C LYS A 20 17.26 16.02 -39.14
N SER A 21 17.08 14.71 -38.98
CA SER A 21 18.05 13.85 -38.29
C SER A 21 19.43 14.00 -38.91
N SER A 22 20.47 14.20 -38.09
CA SER A 22 21.84 14.38 -38.55
C SER A 22 22.34 13.15 -39.34
N PRO A 23 23.34 13.30 -40.23
CA PRO A 23 23.94 12.17 -40.94
C PRO A 23 24.41 11.04 -40.00
N ALA A 24 24.89 11.38 -38.81
CA ALA A 24 25.27 10.42 -37.77
C ALA A 24 24.07 9.60 -37.26
N GLN A 25 22.93 10.26 -36.96
CA GLN A 25 21.70 9.60 -36.54
C GLN A 25 21.10 8.70 -37.63
N LYS A 26 21.25 9.09 -38.90
CA LYS A 26 20.84 8.24 -40.05
C LYS A 26 21.71 6.98 -40.16
N ASN A 27 23.01 7.08 -39.88
CA ASN A 27 23.92 5.94 -39.88
C ASN A 27 23.64 4.96 -38.72
N GLU A 28 23.32 5.46 -37.52
CA GLU A 28 22.93 4.58 -36.41
C GLU A 28 21.59 3.87 -36.67
N ARG A 29 20.59 4.58 -37.21
CA ARG A 29 19.32 3.94 -37.61
C ARG A 29 19.52 2.87 -38.67
N LYS A 30 20.47 3.05 -39.61
CA LYS A 30 20.84 2.01 -40.59
C LYS A 30 21.53 0.81 -39.93
N LYS A 31 22.47 1.04 -39.00
CA LYS A 31 23.13 -0.04 -38.24
C LYS A 31 22.11 -0.84 -37.41
N TYR A 32 21.19 -0.16 -36.72
CA TYR A 32 20.13 -0.79 -35.93
C TYR A 32 19.14 -1.59 -36.81
N SER A 33 18.74 -1.02 -37.95
CA SER A 33 17.91 -1.70 -38.96
C SER A 33 18.58 -2.97 -39.48
N GLN A 34 19.88 -2.93 -39.79
CA GLN A 34 20.64 -4.10 -40.23
C GLN A 34 20.79 -5.14 -39.12
N ALA A 35 21.07 -4.74 -37.87
CA ALA A 35 21.13 -5.65 -36.74
C ALA A 35 19.78 -6.35 -36.51
N ARG A 36 18.67 -5.61 -36.61
CA ARG A 36 17.31 -6.15 -36.45
C ARG A 36 16.95 -7.13 -37.57
N ARG A 37 17.36 -6.87 -38.83
CA ARG A 37 17.20 -7.82 -39.95
C ARG A 37 18.05 -9.07 -39.78
N ARG A 38 19.28 -8.96 -39.27
CA ARG A 38 20.15 -10.11 -38.96
C ARG A 38 19.56 -10.97 -37.85
N HIS A 39 19.03 -10.35 -36.80
CA HIS A 39 18.36 -11.06 -35.70
C HIS A 39 17.07 -11.75 -36.16
N ALA A 40 16.25 -11.07 -36.97
CA ALA A 40 15.04 -11.67 -37.54
C ALA A 40 15.35 -12.85 -38.47
N ARG A 41 16.42 -12.78 -39.29
CA ARG A 41 16.89 -13.93 -40.09
C ARG A 41 17.44 -15.06 -39.23
N ALA A 42 18.12 -14.77 -38.14
CA ALA A 42 18.59 -15.80 -37.21
C ALA A 42 17.41 -16.54 -36.54
N ILE A 43 16.35 -15.82 -36.16
CA ILE A 43 15.12 -16.43 -35.62
C ILE A 43 14.37 -17.25 -36.68
N ALA A 44 14.31 -16.76 -37.93
CA ALA A 44 13.67 -17.49 -39.03
C ALA A 44 14.41 -18.80 -39.37
N ASN A 45 15.74 -18.76 -39.48
CA ASN A 45 16.57 -19.95 -39.71
C ASN A 45 16.50 -20.96 -38.54
N GLN A 46 16.11 -20.52 -37.34
CA GLN A 46 15.94 -21.40 -36.18
C GLN A 46 14.57 -22.10 -36.16
N LYS A 47 13.58 -21.63 -36.94
CA LYS A 47 12.29 -22.30 -37.11
C LYS A 47 12.32 -23.44 -38.13
N ASP A 48 13.20 -23.36 -39.13
CA ASP A 48 13.25 -24.36 -40.22
C ASP A 48 14.10 -25.60 -39.87
N ASN A 49 14.97 -25.51 -38.86
CA ASN A 49 15.67 -26.67 -38.32
C ASN A 49 14.92 -27.16 -37.08
N GLY A 50 13.97 -28.08 -37.29
CA GLY A 50 13.10 -28.73 -36.28
C GLY A 50 13.84 -29.55 -35.21
N SER A 51 14.77 -28.92 -34.50
CA SER A 51 15.39 -29.42 -33.28
C SER A 51 14.67 -28.76 -32.11
N PHE A 52 13.90 -29.56 -31.37
CA PHE A 52 13.41 -29.20 -30.05
C PHE A 52 14.61 -28.96 -29.12
N ALA A 53 15.12 -27.74 -29.14
CA ALA A 53 15.85 -27.18 -28.01
C ALA A 53 14.84 -27.09 -26.86
N THR A 54 14.85 -28.11 -26.00
CA THR A 54 13.99 -28.23 -24.82
C THR A 54 14.03 -26.93 -24.03
N GLN A 55 12.94 -26.55 -23.36
CA GLN A 55 12.86 -25.35 -22.53
C GLN A 55 14.04 -25.24 -21.52
N ALA A 56 14.55 -26.38 -21.05
CA ALA A 56 15.77 -26.50 -20.25
C ALA A 56 17.03 -25.91 -20.92
N SER A 57 17.17 -26.03 -22.24
CA SER A 57 18.30 -25.46 -22.99
C SER A 57 18.23 -23.93 -23.10
N ARG A 58 17.01 -23.36 -23.15
CA ARG A 58 16.80 -21.90 -23.08
C ARG A 58 17.11 -21.36 -21.68
N GLU A 59 16.70 -22.07 -20.63
CA GLU A 59 16.98 -21.69 -19.25
C GLU A 59 18.49 -21.76 -18.94
N ALA A 60 19.17 -22.81 -19.40
CA ALA A 60 20.63 -22.95 -19.27
C ALA A 60 21.40 -21.86 -20.03
N TYR A 61 20.94 -21.48 -21.23
CA TYR A 61 21.54 -20.40 -22.01
C TYR A 61 21.38 -19.04 -21.32
N MET A 62 20.19 -18.72 -20.79
CA MET A 62 19.94 -17.46 -20.08
C MET A 62 20.72 -17.37 -18.76
N ALA A 63 20.85 -18.48 -18.02
CA ALA A 63 21.67 -18.54 -16.81
C ALA A 63 23.17 -18.31 -17.10
N THR A 64 23.67 -18.86 -18.21
CA THR A 64 25.07 -18.71 -18.63
C THR A 64 25.35 -17.29 -19.15
N PHE A 65 24.41 -16.71 -19.89
CA PHE A 65 24.50 -15.33 -20.38
C PHE A 65 24.51 -14.32 -19.22
N ALA A 66 23.62 -14.49 -18.23
CA ALA A 66 23.58 -13.65 -17.04
C ALA A 66 24.89 -13.70 -16.24
N ARG A 67 25.47 -14.90 -16.04
CA ARG A 67 26.77 -15.04 -15.34
C ARG A 67 27.94 -14.38 -16.07
N ARG A 68 27.95 -14.41 -17.40
CA ARG A 68 29.13 -13.99 -18.19
C ARG A 68 29.16 -12.50 -18.51
N TYR A 69 28.00 -11.87 -18.67
CA TYR A 69 27.92 -10.48 -19.16
C TYR A 69 27.46 -9.45 -18.13
N ALA A 70 26.82 -9.87 -17.02
CA ALA A 70 26.42 -8.94 -15.97
C ALA A 70 27.58 -8.15 -15.34
N PRO A 71 28.77 -8.73 -15.05
CA PRO A 71 29.86 -7.99 -14.43
C PRO A 71 30.44 -6.89 -15.35
N ALA A 72 30.57 -7.18 -16.64
CA ALA A 72 31.15 -6.25 -17.61
C ALA A 72 30.25 -5.03 -17.89
N CYS A 73 28.93 -5.23 -17.93
CA CYS A 73 27.98 -4.14 -18.07
C CYS A 73 27.96 -3.20 -16.85
N ILE A 74 28.14 -3.74 -15.64
CA ILE A 74 28.18 -2.95 -14.40
C ILE A 74 29.43 -2.07 -14.36
N VAL A 75 30.60 -2.61 -14.71
CA VAL A 75 31.87 -1.84 -14.70
C VAL A 75 31.88 -0.74 -15.77
N ALA A 76 31.35 -1.02 -16.97
CA ALA A 76 31.25 -0.01 -18.03
C ALA A 76 30.29 1.14 -17.66
N LEU A 77 29.20 0.85 -16.94
CA LEU A 77 28.26 1.85 -16.43
C LEU A 77 28.91 2.76 -15.37
N LEU A 78 29.70 2.17 -14.45
CA LEU A 78 30.38 2.90 -13.38
C LEU A 78 31.49 3.82 -13.90
N LEU A 79 32.25 3.39 -14.93
CA LEU A 79 33.30 4.21 -15.54
C LEU A 79 32.75 5.40 -16.34
N TRP A 80 31.54 5.29 -16.90
CA TRP A 80 30.90 6.38 -17.64
C TRP A 80 30.39 7.51 -16.72
N ILE A 81 30.18 7.22 -15.44
CA ILE A 81 29.67 8.18 -14.45
C ILE A 81 30.82 9.03 -13.83
N GLY A 82 32.08 8.59 -13.99
CA GLY A 82 33.21 9.03 -13.15
C GLY A 82 33.86 10.40 -13.40
N VAL A 83 33.40 11.27 -14.32
CA VAL A 83 34.12 12.54 -14.62
C VAL A 83 33.21 13.77 -14.74
N GLY A 84 31.97 13.70 -14.24
CA GLY A 84 31.07 14.84 -14.23
C GLY A 84 31.37 15.79 -13.07
N SER A 85 31.79 17.02 -13.40
CA SER A 85 31.93 18.15 -12.49
C SER A 85 30.78 18.20 -11.46
N THR A 86 31.10 18.44 -10.20
CA THR A 86 30.15 18.68 -9.11
C THR A 86 29.39 19.99 -9.34
N VAL A 87 28.46 19.96 -10.29
CA VAL A 87 27.45 21.02 -10.43
C VAL A 87 26.53 20.86 -9.23
N TRP A 88 26.63 21.80 -8.29
CA TRP A 88 25.67 21.94 -7.20
C TRP A 88 24.31 22.25 -7.82
N ALA A 89 23.49 21.22 -8.02
CA ALA A 89 22.10 21.41 -8.41
C ALA A 89 21.44 22.23 -7.30
N ALA A 90 20.78 23.33 -7.67
CA ALA A 90 19.97 24.07 -6.72
C ALA A 90 18.98 23.10 -6.03
N PRO A 91 18.73 23.24 -4.72
CA PRO A 91 17.79 22.38 -4.02
C PRO A 91 16.45 22.41 -4.76
N VAL A 92 16.00 21.24 -5.20
CA VAL A 92 14.69 21.10 -5.85
C VAL A 92 13.64 21.31 -4.76
N ILE A 93 12.93 22.43 -4.83
CA ILE A 93 11.81 22.71 -3.93
C ILE A 93 10.76 21.62 -4.15
N PRO A 94 10.31 20.90 -3.11
CA PRO A 94 9.25 19.91 -3.27
C PRO A 94 7.96 20.56 -3.79
N THR A 95 7.31 19.91 -4.74
CA THR A 95 6.09 20.41 -5.40
C THR A 95 4.96 20.75 -4.42
N TRP A 96 4.88 20.07 -3.28
CA TRP A 96 3.90 20.38 -2.24
C TRP A 96 4.13 21.76 -1.61
N ARG A 97 5.39 22.18 -1.43
CA ARG A 97 5.68 23.46 -0.77
C ARG A 97 5.31 24.66 -1.65
N GLU A 98 5.33 24.48 -2.97
CA GLU A 98 4.87 25.50 -3.93
C GLU A 98 3.34 25.70 -3.90
N ARG A 99 2.60 24.72 -3.38
CA ARG A 99 1.12 24.66 -3.47
C ARG A 99 0.42 24.78 -2.14
N LEU A 100 1.16 24.64 -1.05
CA LEU A 100 0.65 24.78 0.30
C LEU A 100 1.08 26.11 0.91
N TRP A 101 0.26 26.64 1.81
CA TRP A 101 0.63 27.75 2.68
C TRP A 101 1.15 27.23 4.01
N CYS A 102 2.47 27.34 4.23
CA CYS A 102 3.14 26.91 5.45
C CYS A 102 3.64 28.14 6.21
N ASP A 103 2.94 28.55 7.27
CA ASP A 103 3.35 29.69 8.08
C ASP A 103 4.63 29.35 8.87
N ALA A 104 5.72 30.08 8.62
CA ALA A 104 7.00 29.88 9.30
C ALA A 104 6.86 29.98 10.83
N ALA A 105 5.97 30.84 11.35
CA ALA A 105 5.75 31.00 12.78
C ALA A 105 5.06 29.79 13.42
N ALA A 106 4.36 28.98 12.62
CA ALA A 106 3.72 27.75 13.09
C ALA A 106 4.72 26.57 13.18
N GLN A 107 5.89 26.66 12.54
CA GLN A 107 6.84 25.55 12.47
C GLN A 107 7.69 25.46 13.74
N LYS A 108 7.29 24.57 14.64
CA LYS A 108 7.89 24.41 15.98
C LYS A 108 8.72 23.12 16.14
N HIS A 109 8.71 22.25 15.14
CA HIS A 109 9.36 20.95 15.20
C HIS A 109 10.27 20.74 13.98
N ARG A 110 11.46 20.18 14.20
CA ARG A 110 12.38 19.81 13.13
C ARG A 110 11.80 18.63 12.35
N GLY A 111 11.86 18.69 11.03
CA GLY A 111 11.40 17.61 10.15
C GLY A 111 9.88 17.52 10.01
N LEU A 112 9.14 18.52 10.50
CA LEU A 112 7.70 18.63 10.34
C LEU A 112 7.31 19.99 9.79
N GLU A 113 6.41 20.03 8.81
CA GLU A 113 5.73 21.27 8.45
C GLU A 113 4.21 21.14 8.61
N TYR A 114 3.60 22.09 9.31
CA TYR A 114 2.15 22.29 9.28
C TYR A 114 1.79 23.33 8.23
N CYS A 115 0.96 22.93 7.29
CA CYS A 115 0.53 23.76 6.19
C CYS A 115 -0.99 23.70 6.01
N THR A 116 -1.50 24.65 5.25
CA THR A 116 -2.90 24.72 4.87
C THR A 116 -3.07 24.93 3.37
N ALA A 117 -4.24 24.54 2.86
CA ALA A 117 -4.68 24.83 1.51
C ALA A 117 -6.19 25.11 1.49
N ALA A 118 -6.71 25.49 0.32
CA ALA A 118 -8.12 25.77 0.09
C ALA A 118 -8.69 26.74 1.15
N ALA A 119 -8.05 27.90 1.31
CA ALA A 119 -8.40 28.93 2.29
C ALA A 119 -8.47 28.42 3.75
N GLY A 120 -7.60 27.47 4.12
CA GLY A 120 -7.54 26.91 5.47
C GLY A 120 -8.47 25.72 5.71
N GLN A 121 -9.24 25.28 4.70
CA GLN A 121 -10.16 24.14 4.85
C GLN A 121 -9.44 22.79 4.75
N VAL A 122 -8.24 22.74 4.19
CA VAL A 122 -7.42 21.53 4.15
C VAL A 122 -6.17 21.75 4.99
N HIS A 123 -6.00 20.93 6.01
CA HIS A 123 -4.84 20.91 6.89
C HIS A 123 -3.91 19.78 6.47
N VAL A 124 -2.62 20.07 6.35
CA VAL A 124 -1.61 19.08 5.96
C VAL A 124 -0.46 19.17 6.95
N VAL A 125 -0.13 18.05 7.60
CA VAL A 125 1.15 17.88 8.27
C VAL A 125 2.05 17.09 7.33
N VAL A 126 3.16 17.70 6.93
CA VAL A 126 4.21 17.06 6.15
C VAL A 126 5.30 16.58 7.10
N VAL A 127 5.69 15.31 6.98
CA VAL A 127 6.72 14.67 7.79
C VAL A 127 7.90 14.29 6.90
N ASP A 128 9.09 14.81 7.20
CA ASP A 128 10.35 14.33 6.60
C ASP A 128 10.78 13.04 7.30
N LEU A 129 10.48 11.90 6.70
CA LEU A 129 10.83 10.60 7.23
C LEU A 129 12.35 10.39 7.35
N GLN A 130 13.16 11.22 6.69
CA GLN A 130 14.62 11.18 6.78
C GLN A 130 15.17 12.03 7.93
N SER A 131 14.34 12.87 8.56
CA SER A 131 14.82 13.80 9.59
C SER A 131 15.14 13.07 10.91
N PRO A 132 16.33 13.28 11.49
CA PRO A 132 16.71 12.62 12.73
C PRO A 132 15.77 12.95 13.89
N GLY A 133 15.36 11.92 14.63
CA GLY A 133 14.48 12.04 15.79
C GLY A 133 12.98 12.07 15.46
N ILE A 134 12.60 11.99 14.18
CA ILE A 134 11.19 11.72 13.82
C ILE A 134 10.83 10.28 14.21
N GLY A 135 9.66 10.12 14.80
CA GLY A 135 9.06 8.82 15.10
C GLY A 135 7.53 8.88 14.97
N LEU A 136 6.90 7.72 14.78
CA LEU A 136 5.45 7.59 14.79
C LEU A 136 5.04 6.52 15.79
N GLU A 137 4.06 6.84 16.64
CA GLU A 137 3.52 5.92 17.63
C GLU A 137 2.00 5.81 17.53
N TYR A 138 1.51 4.58 17.71
CA TYR A 138 0.09 4.34 17.80
C TYR A 138 -0.35 4.50 19.26
N VAL A 139 -1.24 5.45 19.53
CA VAL A 139 -1.82 5.71 20.86
C VAL A 139 -3.16 5.02 20.91
N ILE A 140 -3.26 3.95 21.70
CA ILE A 140 -4.49 3.16 21.90
C ILE A 140 -5.09 3.47 23.27
N ALA A 141 -6.42 3.37 23.39
CA ALA A 141 -7.14 3.62 24.62
C ALA A 141 -6.69 2.70 25.78
N GLU A 142 -6.99 3.13 27.01
CA GLU A 142 -6.73 2.36 28.23
C GLU A 142 -8.01 1.70 28.72
N GLY A 143 -7.92 0.45 29.15
CA GLY A 143 -9.07 -0.32 29.64
C GLY A 143 -8.66 -1.45 30.59
N LEU A 144 -9.66 -2.23 31.00
CA LEU A 144 -9.48 -3.42 31.82
C LEU A 144 -9.10 -4.60 30.92
N ASN A 145 -7.99 -5.26 31.22
CA ASN A 145 -7.65 -6.54 30.59
C ASN A 145 -8.45 -7.72 31.23
N LYS A 146 -8.25 -8.96 30.76
CA LYS A 146 -8.90 -10.15 31.36
C LYS A 146 -8.69 -10.37 32.86
N THR A 147 -7.61 -9.83 33.44
CA THR A 147 -7.34 -9.96 34.88
C THR A 147 -7.94 -8.80 35.68
N GLY A 148 -8.68 -7.90 35.04
CA GLY A 148 -9.25 -6.70 35.67
C GLY A 148 -8.22 -5.61 35.95
N GLN A 149 -6.99 -5.73 35.42
CA GLN A 149 -5.98 -4.69 35.55
C GLN A 149 -6.22 -3.60 34.49
N PHE A 150 -6.24 -2.35 34.95
CA PHE A 150 -6.37 -1.18 34.09
C PHE A 150 -5.03 -0.76 33.49
N GLY A 151 -5.00 -0.47 32.19
CA GLY A 151 -3.83 0.04 31.47
C GLY A 151 -4.05 0.14 29.97
N GLU A 152 -3.00 0.45 29.21
CA GLU A 152 -3.05 0.49 27.75
C GLU A 152 -3.50 -0.87 27.18
N CYS A 153 -4.50 -0.84 26.29
CA CYS A 153 -5.00 -2.06 25.65
C CYS A 153 -3.90 -2.81 24.91
N GLN A 154 -3.86 -4.13 25.09
CA GLN A 154 -2.92 -5.06 24.45
C GLN A 154 -3.63 -6.04 23.49
N ASP A 155 -4.88 -5.75 23.16
CA ASP A 155 -5.80 -6.55 22.34
C ASP A 155 -6.81 -5.58 21.69
N VAL A 156 -7.27 -5.90 20.49
CA VAL A 156 -8.29 -5.13 19.75
C VAL A 156 -9.71 -5.63 20.03
N ASN A 157 -9.87 -6.82 20.63
CA ASN A 157 -11.18 -7.37 20.98
C ASN A 157 -11.58 -7.00 22.41
N VAL A 158 -12.88 -6.99 22.71
CA VAL A 158 -13.33 -7.09 24.10
C VAL A 158 -13.14 -8.51 24.65
N PRO A 159 -13.04 -8.72 25.98
CA PRO A 159 -12.77 -10.03 26.56
C PRO A 159 -13.77 -11.14 26.18
N ALA A 160 -15.02 -10.77 25.88
CA ALA A 160 -16.04 -11.71 25.41
C ALA A 160 -15.71 -12.37 24.05
N TYR A 161 -14.85 -11.74 23.24
CA TYR A 161 -14.49 -12.21 21.89
C TYR A 161 -13.01 -12.63 21.75
N GLY A 162 -12.11 -12.23 22.67
CA GLY A 162 -10.66 -12.47 22.57
C GLY A 162 -10.12 -13.59 23.48
N PRO A 163 -9.84 -14.81 22.98
CA PRO A 163 -9.37 -15.92 23.82
C PRO A 163 -7.86 -15.91 24.13
N VAL A 164 -7.00 -15.19 23.39
CA VAL A 164 -5.53 -15.35 23.54
C VAL A 164 -4.92 -14.34 24.53
N ARG A 165 -5.11 -13.03 24.32
CA ARG A 165 -4.55 -12.00 25.22
C ARG A 165 -5.53 -11.47 26.26
N GLY A 166 -6.81 -11.83 26.13
CA GLY A 166 -7.84 -11.55 27.13
C GLY A 166 -8.65 -10.30 26.90
N GLY A 167 -8.54 -9.69 25.72
CA GLY A 167 -9.32 -8.51 25.36
C GLY A 167 -9.00 -7.24 26.16
N CYS A 168 -9.66 -6.15 25.76
CA CYS A 168 -9.65 -4.88 26.47
C CYS A 168 -11.09 -4.37 26.61
N ALA A 169 -11.48 -4.08 27.85
CA ALA A 169 -12.84 -3.69 28.21
C ALA A 169 -12.86 -2.26 28.77
N ASP A 170 -13.94 -1.55 28.46
CA ASP A 170 -14.29 -0.29 29.10
C ASP A 170 -14.57 -0.56 30.59
N LYS A 171 -14.04 0.32 31.45
CA LYS A 171 -14.15 0.19 32.91
C LYS A 171 -15.59 0.23 33.40
N THR A 172 -16.47 0.93 32.69
CA THR A 172 -17.87 1.14 33.05
C THR A 172 -18.80 0.10 32.42
N ASN A 173 -18.40 -0.49 31.28
CA ASN A 173 -19.15 -1.53 30.61
C ASN A 173 -18.22 -2.56 29.95
N PRO A 174 -18.06 -3.77 30.52
CA PRO A 174 -17.14 -4.78 29.99
C PRO A 174 -17.56 -5.36 28.64
N ALA A 175 -18.77 -5.06 28.16
CA ALA A 175 -19.20 -5.40 26.80
C ALA A 175 -18.65 -4.45 25.73
N TYR A 176 -18.05 -3.31 26.13
CA TYR A 176 -17.51 -2.30 25.23
C TYR A 176 -15.99 -2.25 25.29
N TYR A 177 -15.39 -1.91 24.17
CA TYR A 177 -13.99 -1.58 24.00
C TYR A 177 -13.78 -0.13 24.43
N PRO A 178 -12.74 0.20 25.20
CA PRO A 178 -12.53 1.57 25.69
C PRO A 178 -12.27 2.56 24.56
N VAL A 179 -12.70 3.80 24.78
CA VAL A 179 -12.45 4.93 23.89
C VAL A 179 -11.87 6.07 24.71
N MET A 180 -11.22 7.02 24.05
CA MET A 180 -10.66 8.21 24.70
C MET A 180 -10.85 9.45 23.82
N PRO A 181 -11.03 10.63 24.42
CA PRO A 181 -11.02 11.88 23.67
C PRO A 181 -9.60 12.27 23.23
N LEU A 182 -9.48 13.18 22.26
CA LEU A 182 -8.20 13.63 21.71
C LEU A 182 -7.26 14.24 22.75
N ASP A 183 -7.78 15.00 23.72
CA ASP A 183 -6.99 15.55 24.82
C ASP A 183 -6.35 14.45 25.68
N ARG A 184 -7.09 13.39 25.99
CA ARG A 184 -6.53 12.22 26.68
C ARG A 184 -5.45 11.53 25.86
N ALA A 185 -5.64 11.39 24.54
CA ALA A 185 -4.60 10.85 23.65
C ALA A 185 -3.32 11.72 23.65
N VAL A 186 -3.47 13.05 23.69
CA VAL A 186 -2.35 14.00 23.81
C VAL A 186 -1.63 13.85 25.16
N GLU A 187 -2.36 13.66 26.26
CA GLU A 187 -1.76 13.41 27.58
C GLU A 187 -0.94 12.12 27.59
N ILE A 188 -1.50 11.02 27.07
CA ILE A 188 -0.81 9.73 26.95
C ILE A 188 0.44 9.87 26.07
N GLY A 189 0.36 10.59 24.95
CA GLY A 189 1.52 10.87 24.11
C GLY A 189 2.61 11.66 24.86
N LYS A 190 2.23 12.69 25.60
CA LYS A 190 3.15 13.53 26.39
C LYS A 190 3.79 12.78 27.57
N SER A 191 3.09 11.81 28.15
CA SER A 191 3.67 10.99 29.23
C SER A 191 4.75 10.02 28.72
N ARG A 192 4.76 9.73 27.40
CA ARG A 192 5.73 8.84 26.76
C ARG A 192 6.93 9.58 26.17
N THR A 193 6.73 10.83 25.76
CA THR A 193 7.79 11.63 25.13
C THR A 193 7.61 13.13 25.38
N THR A 194 8.74 13.83 25.55
CA THR A 194 8.78 15.30 25.62
C THR A 194 8.66 15.96 24.24
N ASN A 195 8.76 15.18 23.16
CA ASN A 195 8.83 15.65 21.78
C ASN A 195 7.53 15.35 20.99
N LEU A 196 6.40 15.20 21.68
CA LEU A 196 5.10 15.02 21.00
C LEU A 196 4.77 16.27 20.18
N ALA A 197 4.61 16.09 18.87
CA ALA A 197 4.37 17.19 17.94
C ALA A 197 2.95 17.18 17.37
N VAL A 198 2.43 15.99 17.04
CA VAL A 198 1.12 15.81 16.39
C VAL A 198 0.38 14.65 17.02
N VAL A 199 -0.95 14.79 17.15
CA VAL A 199 -1.87 13.68 17.39
C VAL A 199 -3.03 13.84 16.43
N ILE A 200 -3.28 12.83 15.60
CA ILE A 200 -4.34 12.83 14.60
C ILE A 200 -5.15 11.55 14.74
N ASN A 201 -6.44 11.60 14.43
CA ASN A 201 -7.22 10.37 14.32
C ASN A 201 -6.65 9.45 13.23
N SER A 202 -6.95 8.16 13.34
CA SER A 202 -6.30 7.13 12.52
C SER A 202 -7.32 6.11 11.98
N ASP A 203 -7.06 4.81 12.18
CA ASP A 203 -7.92 3.72 11.75
C ASP A 203 -9.38 3.84 12.23
N TYR A 204 -10.25 3.01 11.66
CA TYR A 204 -11.61 2.77 12.12
C TYR A 204 -11.62 1.94 13.41
N GLY A 205 -12.67 2.06 14.20
CA GLY A 205 -12.85 1.27 15.42
C GLY A 205 -14.01 1.76 16.27
N ALA A 206 -14.02 1.38 17.55
CA ALA A 206 -14.97 1.89 18.52
C ALA A 206 -14.92 3.43 18.63
N GLY A 207 -16.12 4.01 18.68
CA GLY A 207 -16.34 5.41 19.06
C GLY A 207 -17.67 5.55 19.80
N ASP A 208 -17.85 6.69 20.47
CA ASP A 208 -19.14 7.07 21.05
C ASP A 208 -19.81 8.16 20.21
N GLN A 209 -20.78 7.82 19.36
CA GLN A 209 -21.68 8.84 18.79
C GLN A 209 -22.83 9.19 19.76
N GLY A 210 -22.72 8.77 21.03
CA GLY A 210 -23.64 9.12 22.10
C GLY A 210 -25.03 8.47 21.97
N LYS A 211 -25.20 7.45 21.13
CA LYS A 211 -26.50 6.79 20.91
C LYS A 211 -26.59 5.47 21.70
N PRO A 212 -27.69 5.22 22.42
CA PRO A 212 -27.98 3.90 22.99
C PRO A 212 -27.96 2.82 21.90
N GLY A 213 -27.20 1.74 22.12
CA GLY A 213 -27.12 0.60 21.19
C GLY A 213 -25.93 0.61 20.23
N GLU A 214 -24.99 1.55 20.36
CA GLU A 214 -23.77 1.51 19.55
C GLU A 214 -22.85 0.36 19.91
N PHE A 215 -22.42 -0.36 18.88
CA PHE A 215 -21.54 -1.49 19.01
C PHE A 215 -20.10 -1.01 19.16
N ARG A 216 -19.63 -0.93 20.40
CA ARG A 216 -18.20 -0.76 20.74
C ARG A 216 -17.54 -2.12 20.98
N GLY A 217 -17.87 -3.15 20.21
CA GLY A 217 -17.35 -4.50 20.47
C GLY A 217 -15.88 -4.72 20.10
N HIS A 218 -15.25 -3.75 19.43
CA HIS A 218 -13.92 -3.88 18.86
C HIS A 218 -13.17 -2.54 18.85
N GLY A 219 -11.85 -2.59 19.00
CA GLY A 219 -10.93 -1.46 18.93
C GLY A 219 -10.53 -1.14 17.49
N PRO A 220 -9.26 -0.76 17.22
CA PRO A 220 -8.74 -0.63 15.87
C PRO A 220 -9.06 -1.85 14.99
N GLU A 221 -9.49 -1.62 13.76
CA GLU A 221 -10.03 -2.68 12.89
C GLU A 221 -9.00 -3.24 11.90
N GLY A 222 -8.08 -2.44 11.37
CA GLY A 222 -7.07 -2.93 10.43
C GLY A 222 -5.80 -3.46 11.12
N LEU A 223 -4.72 -3.55 10.33
CA LEU A 223 -3.40 -3.91 10.87
C LEU A 223 -3.03 -2.96 12.02
N THR A 224 -2.84 -3.52 13.20
CA THR A 224 -2.65 -2.78 14.45
C THR A 224 -1.36 -3.25 15.11
N VAL A 225 -0.30 -2.48 14.91
CA VAL A 225 1.00 -2.73 15.55
C VAL A 225 1.35 -1.56 16.46
N VAL A 226 1.46 -1.86 17.76
CA VAL A 226 1.82 -0.90 18.80
C VAL A 226 3.22 -1.24 19.31
N ARG A 227 4.19 -0.36 19.04
CA ARG A 227 5.58 -0.48 19.49
C ARG A 227 6.21 -1.85 19.23
N GLY A 228 6.03 -2.34 18.01
CA GLY A 228 6.56 -3.62 17.54
C GLY A 228 5.73 -4.83 17.95
N THR A 229 4.60 -4.65 18.64
CA THR A 229 3.69 -5.74 19.02
C THR A 229 2.42 -5.65 18.18
N ARG A 230 2.13 -6.71 17.39
CA ARG A 230 0.86 -6.82 16.66
C ARG A 230 -0.26 -7.17 17.65
N LEU A 231 -1.36 -6.43 17.61
CA LEU A 231 -2.52 -6.59 18.50
C LEU A 231 -3.74 -7.22 17.81
N ASP A 232 -3.85 -7.09 16.49
CA ASP A 232 -4.88 -7.70 15.63
C ASP A 232 -4.48 -9.08 15.10
N GLY A 233 -5.37 -9.73 14.36
CA GLY A 233 -5.12 -10.97 13.63
C GLY A 233 -5.29 -12.27 14.45
N PRO A 234 -5.18 -13.43 13.77
CA PRO A 234 -5.58 -14.73 14.32
C PRO A 234 -4.75 -15.19 15.52
N THR A 235 -3.48 -14.76 15.61
CA THR A 235 -2.61 -15.05 16.77
C THR A 235 -3.09 -14.36 18.05
N ASN A 236 -3.92 -13.32 17.92
CA ASN A 236 -4.55 -12.61 19.03
C ASN A 236 -6.03 -12.98 19.22
N GLY A 237 -6.56 -13.89 18.38
CA GLY A 237 -7.95 -14.34 18.45
C GLY A 237 -8.94 -13.46 17.68
N ASP A 238 -8.45 -12.43 16.99
CA ASP A 238 -9.21 -11.65 16.03
C ASP A 238 -9.41 -12.45 14.72
N LYS A 239 -10.65 -12.44 14.21
CA LYS A 239 -11.12 -13.28 13.10
C LYS A 239 -11.81 -12.48 11.99
N ASP A 240 -11.88 -11.15 12.10
CA ASP A 240 -12.65 -10.32 11.19
C ASP A 240 -11.99 -10.13 9.81
N ILE A 241 -10.73 -10.60 9.67
CA ILE A 241 -9.85 -10.52 8.49
C ILE A 241 -9.67 -9.09 7.94
N ASN A 242 -9.97 -8.06 8.73
CA ASN A 242 -9.87 -6.68 8.31
C ASN A 242 -8.42 -6.29 7.97
N ALA A 243 -7.42 -6.85 8.65
CA ALA A 243 -6.00 -6.66 8.31
C ALA A 243 -5.61 -7.12 6.88
N ILE A 244 -6.37 -8.06 6.30
CA ILE A 244 -6.27 -8.47 4.88
C ILE A 244 -7.08 -7.53 4.00
N ASN A 245 -8.31 -7.26 4.40
CA ASN A 245 -9.27 -6.55 3.55
C ASN A 245 -8.97 -5.06 3.43
N ARG A 246 -8.23 -4.49 4.37
CA ARG A 246 -7.96 -3.05 4.46
C ARG A 246 -6.48 -2.74 4.22
N PRO A 247 -6.17 -1.63 3.54
CA PRO A 247 -4.79 -1.20 3.47
C PRO A 247 -4.33 -0.62 4.82
N TRP A 248 -3.02 -0.50 4.97
CA TRP A 248 -2.39 -0.05 6.19
C TRP A 248 -1.18 0.84 5.89
N LEU A 249 -0.83 1.65 6.88
CA LEU A 249 0.46 2.32 7.01
C LEU A 249 1.32 1.55 8.02
N ALA A 250 2.54 1.21 7.64
CA ALA A 250 3.54 0.66 8.57
C ALA A 250 4.81 1.49 8.56
N VAL A 251 5.40 1.70 9.74
CA VAL A 251 6.57 2.55 9.95
C VAL A 251 7.59 1.85 10.86
N SER A 252 8.88 2.00 10.55
CA SER A 252 9.97 1.53 11.40
C SER A 252 10.13 2.38 12.67
N ARG A 253 10.98 1.92 13.59
CA ARG A 253 11.21 2.61 14.87
C ARG A 253 12.07 3.86 14.72
N ASP A 254 13.18 3.75 13.99
CA ASP A 254 14.26 4.73 14.02
C ASP A 254 14.41 5.44 12.67
N ALA A 255 14.73 6.74 12.71
CA ALA A 255 15.00 7.54 11.52
C ALA A 255 16.38 7.17 10.90
N PRO A 256 16.53 7.17 9.55
CA PRO A 256 15.50 7.44 8.55
C PRO A 256 14.41 6.37 8.58
N LEU A 257 13.17 6.83 8.70
CA LEU A 257 12.04 5.95 8.86
C LEU A 257 11.75 5.26 7.53
N ARG A 258 11.69 3.94 7.56
CA ARG A 258 11.01 3.17 6.52
C ARG A 258 9.52 3.30 6.76
N ALA A 259 8.80 3.81 5.78
CA ALA A 259 7.34 3.81 5.76
C ALA A 259 6.82 3.14 4.49
N GLU A 260 5.74 2.38 4.64
CA GLU A 260 5.05 1.72 3.54
C GLU A 260 3.54 1.82 3.70
N LEU A 261 2.85 2.08 2.59
CA LEU A 261 1.43 1.83 2.46
C LEU A 261 1.27 0.52 1.70
N SER A 262 0.56 -0.44 2.26
CA SER A 262 0.35 -1.74 1.62
C SER A 262 -0.92 -2.40 2.15
N GLN A 263 -1.13 -3.66 1.79
CA GLN A 263 -2.25 -4.49 2.20
C GLN A 263 -1.77 -5.93 2.32
N LEU A 264 -2.20 -6.66 3.35
CA LEU A 264 -1.80 -8.05 3.51
C LEU A 264 -2.48 -8.93 2.45
N ALA A 265 -1.72 -9.85 1.85
CA ALA A 265 -2.29 -10.86 0.96
C ALA A 265 -2.94 -12.02 1.74
N GLN A 266 -2.41 -12.30 2.94
CA GLN A 266 -2.88 -13.32 3.87
C GLN A 266 -2.55 -12.86 5.29
N ASP A 267 -3.29 -13.38 6.28
CA ASP A 267 -3.04 -13.08 7.68
C ASP A 267 -2.71 -14.35 8.46
N ASP A 268 -1.42 -14.53 8.74
CA ASP A 268 -0.89 -15.58 9.61
C ASP A 268 -0.69 -15.09 11.06
N GLY A 269 -1.14 -13.88 11.37
CA GLY A 269 -0.91 -13.18 12.64
C GLY A 269 0.52 -12.66 12.82
N GLY A 270 1.37 -12.80 11.80
CA GLY A 270 2.73 -12.26 11.77
C GLY A 270 2.79 -10.81 11.31
N LYS A 271 3.97 -10.21 11.40
CA LYS A 271 4.29 -8.92 10.76
C LYS A 271 5.75 -8.92 10.33
N ALA A 272 6.10 -8.06 9.38
CA ALA A 272 7.51 -7.87 9.06
C ALA A 272 8.28 -7.32 10.29
N ALA A 273 9.52 -7.80 10.47
CA ALA A 273 10.32 -7.50 11.66
C ALA A 273 10.59 -6.00 11.85
N TRP A 274 10.71 -5.25 10.76
CA TRP A 274 10.98 -3.82 10.77
C TRP A 274 9.78 -2.97 11.22
N VAL A 275 8.55 -3.50 11.19
CA VAL A 275 7.33 -2.76 11.51
C VAL A 275 7.27 -2.50 13.01
N TYR A 276 7.36 -1.23 13.40
CA TYR A 276 7.24 -0.79 14.78
C TYR A 276 5.85 -0.21 15.06
N THR A 277 5.32 0.58 14.13
CA THR A 277 3.97 1.13 14.18
C THR A 277 3.21 0.69 12.95
N GLY A 278 1.98 0.19 13.12
CA GLY A 278 1.11 -0.30 12.07
C GLY A 278 -0.30 0.20 12.31
N VAL A 279 -0.89 0.84 11.30
CA VAL A 279 -2.18 1.53 11.40
C VAL A 279 -3.04 1.15 10.19
N GLY A 280 -4.22 0.58 10.43
CA GLY A 280 -5.19 0.32 9.39
C GLY A 280 -5.82 1.59 8.81
N GLY A 281 -6.44 1.45 7.66
CA GLY A 281 -7.23 2.49 7.02
C GLY A 281 -8.05 1.92 5.86
N GLY A 282 -8.57 2.77 4.99
CA GLY A 282 -9.34 2.36 3.83
C GLY A 282 -10.35 3.42 3.40
N PRO A 283 -10.75 3.45 2.13
CA PRO A 283 -10.19 2.65 1.04
C PRO A 283 -8.80 3.17 0.62
N TRP A 284 -8.20 2.52 -0.38
CA TRP A 284 -7.10 3.13 -1.13
C TRP A 284 -7.59 4.39 -1.85
N LEU A 285 -6.80 5.45 -1.78
CA LEU A 285 -7.03 6.69 -2.52
C LEU A 285 -6.15 6.76 -3.75
N ILE A 286 -4.86 6.46 -3.58
CA ILE A 286 -3.85 6.48 -4.64
C ILE A 286 -2.98 5.24 -4.48
N ARG A 287 -2.69 4.56 -5.59
CA ARG A 287 -1.70 3.50 -5.66
C ARG A 287 -0.80 3.73 -6.86
N SER A 288 0.50 3.78 -6.62
CA SER A 288 1.51 3.97 -7.66
C SER A 288 1.22 5.18 -8.57
N GLY A 289 0.83 6.29 -7.97
CA GLY A 289 0.49 7.56 -8.63
C GLY A 289 -0.90 7.60 -9.28
N VAL A 290 -1.66 6.51 -9.21
CA VAL A 290 -2.98 6.38 -9.85
C VAL A 290 -4.08 6.44 -8.80
N ILE A 291 -5.05 7.35 -8.99
CA ILE A 291 -6.24 7.43 -8.12
C ILE A 291 -7.06 6.15 -8.28
N GLN A 292 -7.43 5.52 -7.17
CA GLN A 292 -8.20 4.28 -7.13
C GLN A 292 -9.71 4.58 -7.15
N THR A 293 -10.21 4.98 -8.32
CA THR A 293 -11.63 5.40 -8.48
C THR A 293 -12.62 4.35 -8.02
N GLU A 294 -12.40 3.07 -8.35
CA GLU A 294 -13.30 1.99 -7.95
C GLU A 294 -13.34 1.79 -6.43
N ASP A 295 -12.19 1.77 -5.76
CA ASP A 295 -12.12 1.60 -4.30
C ASP A 295 -12.77 2.80 -3.58
N ILE A 296 -12.59 4.03 -4.09
CA ILE A 296 -13.24 5.25 -3.57
C ILE A 296 -14.77 5.19 -3.74
N GLN A 297 -15.26 4.81 -4.92
CA GLN A 297 -16.69 4.81 -5.23
C GLN A 297 -17.45 3.69 -4.52
N THR A 298 -16.81 2.53 -4.35
CA THR A 298 -17.44 1.36 -3.74
C THR A 298 -17.23 1.26 -2.23
N CYS A 299 -16.30 2.05 -1.67
CA CYS A 299 -15.83 1.89 -0.30
C CYS A 299 -15.47 0.45 0.02
N ARG A 300 -14.80 -0.22 -0.93
CA ARG A 300 -14.46 -1.64 -0.81
C ARG A 300 -13.80 -1.88 0.56
N ASN A 301 -14.34 -2.84 1.31
CA ASN A 301 -13.84 -3.29 2.61
C ASN A 301 -13.90 -2.28 3.77
N CYS A 302 -14.58 -1.15 3.58
CA CYS A 302 -14.80 -0.12 4.58
C CYS A 302 -16.19 0.52 4.39
N PRO A 303 -17.28 -0.28 4.44
CA PRO A 303 -18.63 0.22 4.17
C PRO A 303 -18.97 1.38 5.12
N GLY A 304 -19.56 2.44 4.56
CA GLY A 304 -19.87 3.66 5.31
C GLY A 304 -18.67 4.59 5.56
N SER A 305 -17.52 4.33 4.96
CA SER A 305 -16.36 5.23 5.14
C SER A 305 -16.35 6.40 4.16
N CYS A 306 -16.94 6.28 2.97
CA CYS A 306 -16.86 7.30 1.91
C CYS A 306 -18.15 8.11 1.72
N TYR A 307 -18.87 8.40 2.80
CA TYR A 307 -20.02 9.31 2.71
C TYR A 307 -19.58 10.69 2.18
N GLU A 308 -20.32 11.20 1.20
CA GLU A 308 -20.19 12.59 0.76
C GLU A 308 -20.61 13.54 1.90
N GLY A 309 -20.07 14.76 1.92
CA GLY A 309 -20.44 15.73 2.96
C GLY A 309 -19.67 15.57 4.28
N ALA A 310 -18.82 14.56 4.40
CA ALA A 310 -18.01 14.31 5.59
C ALA A 310 -16.61 14.95 5.48
N VAL A 311 -16.06 15.34 6.64
CA VAL A 311 -14.64 15.67 6.75
C VAL A 311 -13.84 14.40 6.45
N GLN A 312 -12.72 14.52 5.73
CA GLN A 312 -11.91 13.36 5.37
C GLN A 312 -10.56 13.43 6.09
N THR A 313 -10.14 12.33 6.72
CA THR A 313 -8.77 12.15 7.18
C THR A 313 -8.07 11.17 6.25
N ALA A 314 -6.81 11.43 5.90
CA ALA A 314 -6.03 10.55 5.03
C ALA A 314 -4.54 10.60 5.35
N VAL A 315 -3.82 9.57 4.91
CA VAL A 315 -2.36 9.53 4.93
C VAL A 315 -1.81 9.18 3.55
N GLY A 316 -0.71 9.82 3.16
CA GLY A 316 -0.05 9.56 1.88
C GLY A 316 1.47 9.54 2.00
N LEU A 317 2.11 8.92 1.01
CA LEU A 317 3.56 8.86 0.85
C LEU A 317 3.95 9.45 -0.50
N SER A 318 5.06 10.18 -0.55
CA SER A 318 5.71 10.56 -1.81
C SER A 318 6.35 9.35 -2.50
N GLN A 319 6.60 9.46 -3.80
CA GLN A 319 7.17 8.37 -4.60
C GLN A 319 8.55 7.89 -4.11
N ASP A 320 9.34 8.79 -3.54
CA ASP A 320 10.65 8.51 -2.96
C ASP A 320 10.60 8.07 -1.49
N HIS A 321 9.39 7.95 -0.91
CA HIS A 321 9.13 7.61 0.50
C HIS A 321 9.85 8.54 1.48
N ARG A 322 10.15 9.78 1.06
CA ARG A 322 10.72 10.78 1.95
C ARG A 322 9.63 11.52 2.73
N TRP A 323 8.52 11.85 2.08
CA TRP A 323 7.46 12.64 2.66
C TRP A 323 6.29 11.75 3.05
N LEU A 324 5.86 11.87 4.29
CA LEU A 324 4.57 11.38 4.74
C LEU A 324 3.62 12.56 4.97
N PHE A 325 2.43 12.48 4.39
CA PHE A 325 1.42 13.52 4.44
C PHE A 325 0.27 13.05 5.32
N LEU A 326 -0.04 13.76 6.40
CA LEU A 326 -1.26 13.56 7.19
C LEU A 326 -2.23 14.69 6.84
N VAL A 327 -3.42 14.34 6.39
CA VAL A 327 -4.37 15.29 5.81
C VAL A 327 -5.69 15.26 6.57
N ILE A 328 -6.21 16.44 6.90
CA ILE A 328 -7.63 16.66 7.23
C ILE A 328 -8.22 17.60 6.18
N ASP A 329 -9.23 17.11 5.47
CA ASP A 329 -9.97 17.85 4.44
C ASP A 329 -11.38 18.18 4.93
N SER A 330 -11.56 19.43 5.38
CA SER A 330 -12.80 19.94 5.95
C SER A 330 -13.73 20.58 4.93
N ARG A 331 -13.43 20.47 3.63
CA ARG A 331 -14.31 20.99 2.56
C ARG A 331 -15.66 20.28 2.51
N LYS A 332 -15.81 19.15 3.23
CA LYS A 332 -17.01 18.30 3.24
C LYS A 332 -17.43 17.91 1.81
N GLY A 333 -16.44 17.73 0.94
CA GLY A 333 -16.62 17.34 -0.45
C GLY A 333 -16.72 15.82 -0.62
N LYS A 334 -16.46 15.36 -1.84
CA LYS A 334 -16.37 13.94 -2.14
C LYS A 334 -15.00 13.43 -1.72
N LEU A 335 -14.90 12.16 -1.32
CA LEU A 335 -13.60 11.53 -1.05
C LEU A 335 -12.65 11.60 -2.27
N MET A 336 -13.22 11.62 -3.47
CA MET A 336 -12.50 11.86 -4.72
C MET A 336 -11.72 13.18 -4.71
N ASP A 337 -12.29 14.25 -4.13
CA ASP A 337 -11.66 15.57 -4.09
C ASP A 337 -10.43 15.58 -3.16
N THR A 338 -10.46 14.76 -2.10
CA THR A 338 -9.30 14.53 -1.22
C THR A 338 -8.22 13.73 -1.95
N ALA A 339 -8.58 12.67 -2.69
CA ALA A 339 -7.63 11.90 -3.49
C ALA A 339 -6.97 12.74 -4.59
N GLN A 340 -7.75 13.58 -5.29
CA GLN A 340 -7.24 14.54 -6.27
C GLN A 340 -6.32 15.56 -5.62
N PHE A 341 -6.70 16.14 -4.48
CA PHE A 341 -5.84 17.05 -3.73
C PHE A 341 -4.50 16.40 -3.36
N MET A 342 -4.51 15.19 -2.79
CA MET A 342 -3.28 14.49 -2.40
C MET A 342 -2.38 14.19 -3.61
N ARG A 343 -2.94 13.72 -4.73
CA ARG A 343 -2.15 13.45 -5.94
C ARG A 343 -1.60 14.75 -6.53
N GLU A 344 -2.46 15.74 -6.72
CA GLU A 344 -2.16 16.90 -7.55
C GLU A 344 -1.48 18.01 -6.79
N GLN A 345 -1.76 18.19 -5.51
CA GLN A 345 -1.15 19.25 -4.70
C GLN A 345 0.05 18.72 -3.92
N LEU A 346 -0.04 17.52 -3.35
CA LEU A 346 1.04 16.96 -2.53
C LEU A 346 2.03 16.09 -3.30
N ALA A 347 1.71 15.73 -4.55
CA ALA A 347 2.43 14.69 -5.30
C ALA A 347 2.52 13.37 -4.53
N ALA A 348 1.47 13.03 -3.78
CA ALA A 348 1.36 11.74 -3.13
C ALA A 348 1.30 10.62 -4.19
N TRP A 349 2.13 9.60 -3.99
CA TRP A 349 2.28 8.45 -4.86
C TRP A 349 1.41 7.28 -4.40
N ASP A 350 1.35 7.07 -3.09
CA ASP A 350 0.43 6.14 -2.46
C ASP A 350 -0.36 6.90 -1.37
N ALA A 351 -1.63 6.58 -1.20
CA ALA A 351 -2.46 7.19 -0.17
C ALA A 351 -3.62 6.29 0.22
N ILE A 352 -3.96 6.30 1.51
CA ILE A 352 -5.12 5.61 2.08
C ILE A 352 -5.93 6.60 2.89
N LYS A 353 -7.23 6.33 3.01
CA LYS A 353 -8.11 7.08 3.90
C LYS A 353 -7.99 6.55 5.34
N PHE A 354 -8.07 7.45 6.30
CA PHE A 354 -8.31 7.16 7.72
C PHE A 354 -9.76 7.49 8.08
N ASP A 355 -10.18 7.14 9.30
CA ASP A 355 -11.53 7.40 9.75
C ASP A 355 -11.89 8.90 9.61
N GLY A 356 -13.11 9.19 9.19
CA GLY A 356 -13.53 10.54 8.79
C GLY A 356 -14.69 11.09 9.61
N GLY A 357 -15.36 12.09 9.07
CA GLY A 357 -16.57 12.67 9.63
C GLY A 357 -16.32 13.27 11.02
N GLY A 358 -17.10 12.81 12.00
CA GLY A 358 -16.94 13.22 13.39
C GLY A 358 -15.62 12.79 14.03
N SER A 359 -14.98 11.74 13.49
CA SER A 359 -13.68 11.25 13.96
C SER A 359 -12.51 12.12 13.52
N SER A 360 -12.68 13.01 12.53
CA SER A 360 -11.60 13.84 12.00
C SER A 360 -11.09 14.86 13.01
N GLN A 361 -9.99 14.52 13.68
CA GLN A 361 -9.44 15.24 14.84
C GLN A 361 -7.93 15.42 14.68
N LEU A 362 -7.43 16.61 14.97
CA LEU A 362 -6.02 16.97 14.87
C LEU A 362 -5.60 17.92 16.00
N TRP A 363 -4.57 17.52 16.72
CA TRP A 363 -3.78 18.36 17.60
C TRP A 363 -2.39 18.55 17.00
N TYR A 364 -1.90 19.79 17.01
CA TYR A 364 -0.57 20.16 16.56
C TYR A 364 0.07 21.15 17.53
N SER A 365 1.22 20.80 18.10
CA SER A 365 2.10 21.68 18.88
C SER A 365 1.37 22.60 19.89
N GLY A 366 0.54 21.99 20.73
CA GLY A 366 -0.22 22.66 21.79
C GLY A 366 -1.59 23.17 21.39
N GLN A 367 -1.97 23.10 20.12
CA GLN A 367 -3.23 23.62 19.60
C GLN A 367 -4.11 22.51 19.04
N PHE A 368 -5.41 22.57 19.31
CA PHE A 368 -6.42 21.73 18.67
C PHE A 368 -6.84 22.38 17.36
N ILE A 369 -6.38 21.82 16.24
CA ILE A 369 -6.66 22.33 14.90
C ILE A 369 -8.04 21.87 14.44
N ALA A 370 -8.37 20.60 14.69
CA ALA A 370 -9.68 20.01 14.40
C ALA A 370 -10.13 19.15 15.59
N ARG A 371 -11.39 19.32 16.03
CA ARG A 371 -11.97 18.54 17.15
C ARG A 371 -13.03 17.53 16.70
N GLY A 372 -13.28 17.41 15.40
CA GLY A 372 -14.35 16.55 14.89
C GLY A 372 -15.70 16.96 15.48
N ASP A 373 -16.53 15.99 15.84
CA ASP A 373 -17.77 16.20 16.61
C ASP A 373 -17.58 16.01 18.13
N GLY A 374 -16.33 15.85 18.59
CA GLY A 374 -16.01 15.61 19.99
C GLY A 374 -16.11 14.15 20.42
N ARG A 375 -16.43 13.21 19.52
CA ARG A 375 -16.44 11.78 19.84
C ARG A 375 -15.07 11.31 20.32
N GLN A 376 -15.11 10.37 21.24
CA GLN A 376 -13.99 9.60 21.71
C GLN A 376 -13.72 8.46 20.73
N LEU A 377 -12.44 8.14 20.55
CA LEU A 377 -11.97 7.10 19.63
C LEU A 377 -11.16 6.06 20.40
N SER A 378 -11.13 4.83 19.93
CA SER A 378 -10.26 3.80 20.50
C SER A 378 -8.76 4.03 20.22
N GLN A 379 -8.41 4.92 19.29
CA GLN A 379 -7.02 5.15 18.87
C GLN A 379 -6.74 6.51 18.20
N TYR A 380 -5.47 6.88 18.22
CA TYR A 380 -4.90 8.02 17.48
C TYR A 380 -3.47 7.71 17.01
N LEU A 381 -3.02 8.35 15.93
CA LEU A 381 -1.64 8.33 15.49
C LEU A 381 -0.90 9.56 16.04
N ALA A 382 0.19 9.33 16.75
CA ALA A 382 1.09 10.36 17.25
C ALA A 382 2.35 10.49 16.39
N VAL A 383 2.78 11.72 16.16
CA VAL A 383 4.09 12.02 15.55
C VAL A 383 4.99 12.66 16.61
N ILE A 384 6.18 12.09 16.75
CA ILE A 384 7.24 12.54 17.64
C ILE A 384 8.25 13.29 16.79
N ALA A 385 8.59 14.52 17.18
CA ALA A 385 9.57 15.34 16.49
C ALA A 385 10.26 16.32 17.44
N PRO A 386 11.61 16.40 17.41
CA PRO A 386 12.35 17.34 18.23
C PRO A 386 11.94 18.79 17.94
N PRO A 387 12.08 19.71 18.91
CA PRO A 387 11.91 21.14 18.65
C PRO A 387 12.79 21.62 17.49
N GLY A 388 12.28 22.52 16.66
CA GLY A 388 13.01 23.07 15.52
C GLY A 388 12.15 23.94 14.60
N SER A 389 12.73 24.43 13.51
CA SER A 389 12.10 25.43 12.63
C SER A 389 11.52 24.81 11.35
N GLY A 390 10.92 23.63 11.43
CA GLY A 390 10.32 22.95 10.29
C GLY A 390 11.23 21.97 9.54
N ILE A 391 10.92 21.71 8.28
CA ILE A 391 11.73 20.88 7.38
C ILE A 391 12.85 21.75 6.80
N GLN A 392 14.10 21.33 7.00
CA GLN A 392 15.25 22.04 6.46
C GLN A 392 15.60 21.51 5.07
N ASP A 393 15.64 22.40 4.09
CA ASP A 393 15.94 22.06 2.68
C ASP A 393 17.39 21.69 2.43
N THR A 394 18.25 21.99 3.40
CA THR A 394 19.60 21.47 3.45
C THR A 394 19.52 19.99 3.85
N VAL A 395 19.08 19.14 2.93
CA VAL A 395 19.61 17.78 2.93
C VAL A 395 21.10 17.96 2.71
N PRO A 396 21.97 17.62 3.67
CA PRO A 396 23.38 17.54 3.33
C PRO A 396 23.44 16.59 2.13
N SER A 397 23.96 17.07 1.00
CA SER A 397 24.10 16.23 -0.20
C SER A 397 24.67 14.91 0.28
N PRO A 398 23.91 13.80 0.19
CA PRO A 398 24.35 12.54 0.77
C PRO A 398 25.74 12.28 0.21
N SER A 399 26.67 11.85 1.07
CA SER A 399 28.01 11.57 0.59
C SER A 399 27.92 10.59 -0.58
N LEU A 400 28.89 10.59 -1.50
CA LEU A 400 28.89 9.60 -2.59
C LEU A 400 28.70 8.17 -2.05
N THR A 401 29.24 7.89 -0.86
CA THR A 401 29.07 6.64 -0.14
C THR A 401 27.61 6.39 0.28
N ASP A 402 26.92 7.39 0.81
CA ASP A 402 25.50 7.26 1.19
C ASP A 402 24.60 7.12 -0.03
N GLN A 403 24.89 7.87 -1.12
CA GLN A 403 24.20 7.71 -2.39
C GLN A 403 24.38 6.31 -2.96
N LEU A 404 25.61 5.77 -2.90
CA LEU A 404 25.91 4.43 -3.38
C LEU A 404 25.24 3.36 -2.50
N LYS A 405 25.26 3.50 -1.18
CA LYS A 405 24.55 2.60 -0.25
C LYS A 405 23.05 2.61 -0.50
N ALA A 406 22.44 3.79 -0.63
CA ALA A 406 21.03 3.93 -0.93
C ALA A 406 20.67 3.33 -2.30
N LEU A 407 21.52 3.51 -3.31
CA LEU A 407 21.35 2.90 -4.63
C LEU A 407 21.43 1.37 -4.56
N ILE A 408 22.44 0.83 -3.88
CA ILE A 408 22.60 -0.62 -3.66
C ILE A 408 21.37 -1.19 -2.96
N GLU A 409 20.89 -0.53 -1.91
CA GLU A 409 19.72 -0.97 -1.16
C GLU A 409 18.44 -0.91 -2.01
N ARG A 410 18.23 0.15 -2.80
CA ARG A 410 17.11 0.23 -3.75
C ARG A 410 17.18 -0.88 -4.81
N LEU A 411 18.37 -1.15 -5.36
CA LEU A 411 18.57 -2.23 -6.33
C LEU A 411 18.29 -3.59 -5.69
N ARG A 412 18.74 -3.81 -4.46
CA ARG A 412 18.45 -5.01 -3.68
C ARG A 412 16.94 -5.19 -3.46
N GLN A 413 16.25 -4.18 -2.95
CA GLN A 413 14.80 -4.24 -2.72
C GLN A 413 14.00 -4.43 -4.01
N THR A 414 14.47 -3.86 -5.12
CA THR A 414 13.84 -4.06 -6.44
C THR A 414 14.05 -5.50 -6.92
N ALA A 415 15.24 -6.06 -6.71
CA ALA A 415 15.55 -7.43 -7.04
C ALA A 415 14.75 -8.42 -6.18
N GLU A 416 14.64 -8.19 -4.86
CA GLU A 416 13.82 -9.00 -3.94
C GLU A 416 12.34 -8.97 -4.37
N ARG A 417 11.76 -7.79 -4.66
CA ARG A 417 10.38 -7.67 -5.17
C ARG A 417 10.16 -8.38 -6.49
N GLN A 418 11.11 -8.32 -7.42
CA GLN A 418 11.02 -9.07 -8.69
C GLN A 418 11.12 -10.57 -8.48
N LEU A 419 11.99 -11.02 -7.58
CA LEU A 419 12.15 -12.43 -7.24
C LEU A 419 10.87 -12.99 -6.60
N ASP A 420 10.26 -12.26 -5.66
CA ASP A 420 8.99 -12.64 -5.04
C ASP A 420 7.86 -12.71 -6.08
N LYS A 421 7.80 -11.74 -6.99
CA LYS A 421 6.83 -11.77 -8.10
C LYS A 421 7.03 -12.98 -9.01
N TRP A 422 8.27 -13.30 -9.37
CA TRP A 422 8.56 -14.49 -10.17
C TRP A 422 8.22 -15.78 -9.43
N ARG A 423 8.48 -15.84 -8.12
CA ARG A 423 8.11 -16.98 -7.28
C ARG A 423 6.60 -17.18 -7.24
N GLN A 424 5.82 -16.14 -7.02
CA GLN A 424 4.35 -16.20 -7.06
C GLN A 424 3.84 -16.65 -8.42
N GLN A 425 4.38 -16.09 -9.51
CA GLN A 425 4.01 -16.51 -10.87
C GLN A 425 4.36 -17.97 -11.16
N ALA A 426 5.49 -18.47 -10.65
CA ALA A 426 5.89 -19.86 -10.77
C ALA A 426 4.97 -20.78 -9.95
N GLU A 427 4.63 -20.42 -8.72
CA GLU A 427 3.69 -21.16 -7.87
C GLU A 427 2.29 -21.25 -8.51
N GLU A 428 1.78 -20.14 -9.08
CA GLU A 428 0.53 -20.13 -9.83
C GLU A 428 0.58 -20.96 -11.12
N ALA A 429 1.72 -20.96 -11.82
CA ALA A 429 1.91 -21.78 -13.01
C ALA A 429 1.92 -23.28 -12.66
N VAL A 430 2.61 -23.68 -11.59
CA VAL A 430 2.62 -25.06 -11.09
C VAL A 430 1.22 -25.48 -10.66
N ARG A 431 0.49 -24.64 -9.89
CA ARG A 431 -0.89 -24.94 -9.49
C ARG A 431 -1.82 -25.16 -10.69
N ARG A 432 -1.72 -24.32 -11.72
CA ARG A 432 -2.49 -24.50 -12.97
C ARG A 432 -2.12 -25.78 -13.70
N TRP A 433 -0.85 -26.13 -13.75
CA TRP A 433 -0.39 -27.37 -14.38
C TRP A 433 -0.87 -28.61 -13.63
N VAL A 434 -0.81 -28.62 -12.30
CA VAL A 434 -1.33 -29.71 -11.47
C VAL A 434 -2.84 -29.87 -11.67
N ALA A 435 -3.62 -28.78 -11.63
CA ALA A 435 -5.06 -28.83 -11.87
C ALA A 435 -5.41 -29.37 -13.28
N GLU A 436 -4.61 -29.02 -14.29
CA GLU A 436 -4.79 -29.54 -15.64
C GLU A 436 -4.44 -31.04 -15.74
N LEU A 437 -3.39 -31.50 -15.06
CA LEU A 437 -3.07 -32.93 -14.97
C LEU A 437 -4.15 -33.73 -14.24
N GLU A 438 -4.69 -33.21 -13.14
CA GLU A 438 -5.81 -33.83 -12.42
C GLU A 438 -7.05 -33.95 -13.32
N ARG A 439 -7.34 -32.91 -14.10
CA ARG A 439 -8.42 -32.93 -15.10
C ARG A 439 -8.19 -34.00 -16.17
N GLN A 440 -6.99 -34.04 -16.77
CA GLN A 440 -6.64 -35.02 -17.80
C GLN A 440 -6.67 -36.46 -17.28
N ALA A 441 -6.16 -36.68 -16.06
CA ALA A 441 -6.19 -37.98 -15.40
C ALA A 441 -7.62 -38.45 -15.13
N SER A 442 -8.49 -37.54 -14.66
CA SER A 442 -9.92 -37.83 -14.42
C SER A 442 -10.66 -38.15 -15.73
N GLU A 443 -10.42 -37.39 -16.79
CA GLU A 443 -10.99 -37.66 -18.12
C GLU A 443 -10.48 -38.98 -18.73
N TRP A 444 -9.22 -39.34 -18.49
CA TRP A 444 -8.67 -40.63 -18.91
C TRP A 444 -9.30 -41.79 -18.15
N LEU A 445 -9.36 -41.70 -16.81
CA LEU A 445 -9.98 -42.71 -15.95
C LEU A 445 -11.45 -42.95 -16.32
N GLN A 446 -12.21 -41.87 -16.56
CA GLN A 446 -13.60 -41.98 -16.99
C GLN A 446 -13.74 -42.71 -18.33
N ARG A 447 -12.90 -42.36 -19.33
CA ARG A 447 -12.90 -43.04 -20.64
C ARG A 447 -12.50 -44.50 -20.56
N GLU A 448 -11.59 -44.85 -19.65
CA GLU A 448 -11.18 -46.25 -19.45
C GLU A 448 -12.27 -47.05 -18.76
N LEU A 449 -12.92 -46.47 -17.74
CA LEU A 449 -14.07 -47.08 -17.07
C LEU A 449 -15.24 -47.31 -18.05
N GLU A 450 -15.55 -46.31 -18.90
CA GLU A 450 -16.56 -46.44 -19.94
C GLU A 450 -16.23 -47.57 -20.93
N ARG A 451 -14.95 -47.71 -21.34
CA ARG A 451 -14.48 -48.81 -22.20
C ARG A 451 -14.63 -50.18 -21.54
N GLN A 452 -14.26 -50.32 -20.25
CA GLN A 452 -14.41 -51.58 -19.52
C GLN A 452 -15.89 -51.96 -19.33
N VAL A 453 -16.75 -50.99 -18.99
CA VAL A 453 -18.20 -51.22 -18.87
C VAL A 453 -18.78 -51.65 -20.21
N GLN A 454 -18.41 -51.00 -21.31
CA GLN A 454 -18.89 -51.38 -22.65
C GLN A 454 -18.43 -52.79 -23.03
N SER A 455 -17.16 -53.13 -22.78
CA SER A 455 -16.63 -54.48 -23.04
C SER A 455 -17.35 -55.56 -22.21
N LEU A 456 -17.63 -55.29 -20.94
CA LEU A 456 -18.41 -56.19 -20.08
C LEU A 456 -19.86 -56.34 -20.58
N VAL A 457 -20.50 -55.24 -20.98
CA VAL A 457 -21.85 -55.27 -21.56
C VAL A 457 -21.87 -56.09 -22.84
N GLU A 458 -20.88 -55.94 -23.72
CA GLU A 458 -20.75 -56.72 -24.96
C GLU A 458 -20.53 -58.22 -24.65
N GLN A 459 -19.69 -58.55 -23.67
CA GLN A 459 -19.45 -59.95 -23.25
C GLN A 459 -20.69 -60.60 -22.63
N VAL A 460 -21.43 -59.89 -21.77
CA VAL A 460 -22.61 -60.42 -21.09
C VAL A 460 -23.83 -60.44 -22.02
N CYS A 461 -24.03 -59.40 -22.84
CA CYS A 461 -25.21 -59.25 -23.70
C CYS A 461 -25.06 -59.89 -25.08
N GLY A 462 -23.87 -60.39 -25.44
CA GLY A 462 -23.66 -61.27 -26.59
C GLY A 462 -24.40 -62.62 -26.48
N SER A 463 -25.00 -62.92 -25.33
CA SER A 463 -25.92 -64.04 -25.13
C SER A 463 -27.30 -63.54 -24.64
N ALA A 464 -28.20 -63.30 -25.60
CA ALA A 464 -29.67 -63.25 -25.46
C ALA A 464 -30.38 -62.30 -24.45
N LEU A 465 -29.70 -61.51 -23.60
CA LEU A 465 -30.35 -60.67 -22.56
C LEU A 465 -30.18 -59.14 -22.73
N ALA A 466 -29.74 -58.67 -23.90
CA ALA A 466 -29.48 -57.26 -24.21
C ALA A 466 -30.61 -56.22 -23.92
N PRO A 467 -31.93 -56.53 -24.01
CA PRO A 467 -32.96 -55.49 -23.86
C PRO A 467 -33.15 -54.99 -22.42
N MET A 468 -32.86 -55.80 -21.40
CA MET A 468 -33.19 -55.46 -20.01
C MET A 468 -32.14 -54.58 -19.33
N ALA A 469 -30.85 -54.76 -19.63
CA ALA A 469 -29.77 -53.97 -19.03
C ALA A 469 -29.80 -52.49 -19.50
N LEU A 470 -30.19 -52.25 -20.75
CA LEU A 470 -30.30 -50.90 -21.33
C LEU A 470 -31.39 -50.07 -20.63
N VAL A 471 -32.51 -50.70 -20.23
CA VAL A 471 -33.62 -50.03 -19.53
C VAL A 471 -33.22 -49.60 -18.11
N VAL A 472 -32.46 -50.44 -17.39
CA VAL A 472 -31.98 -50.11 -16.03
C VAL A 472 -30.92 -49.01 -16.07
N TRP A 473 -30.03 -49.00 -17.07
CA TRP A 473 -29.02 -47.96 -17.23
C TRP A 473 -29.63 -46.60 -17.64
N LEU A 474 -30.60 -46.59 -18.57
CA LEU A 474 -31.29 -45.36 -18.97
C LEU A 474 -32.15 -44.76 -17.85
N THR A 475 -32.78 -45.60 -17.01
CA THR A 475 -33.57 -45.14 -15.85
C THR A 475 -32.70 -44.59 -14.71
N THR A 476 -31.51 -45.13 -14.49
CA THR A 476 -30.56 -44.62 -13.48
C THR A 476 -29.85 -43.33 -13.92
N ARG A 477 -29.53 -43.17 -15.22
CA ARG A 477 -28.92 -41.94 -15.74
C ARG A 477 -29.87 -40.74 -15.69
N ARG A 478 -31.18 -40.97 -15.78
CA ARG A 478 -32.22 -39.91 -15.69
C ARG A 478 -32.47 -39.40 -14.27
N ARG A 479 -31.96 -40.08 -13.23
CA ARG A 479 -32.05 -39.67 -11.82
C ARG A 479 -30.83 -38.89 -11.30
N ARG A 480 -29.74 -38.80 -12.07
CA ARG A 480 -28.48 -38.12 -11.68
C ARG A 480 -28.20 -36.81 -12.46
N ARG A 481 -29.08 -36.45 -13.39
CA ARG A 481 -29.28 -35.07 -13.84
C ARG A 481 -30.44 -34.51 -13.06
#